data_AF-B0FMG3-F1
#
_entry.id   AF-B0FMG3-F1
#
_cell.length_a   1.000
_cell.length_b   1.000
_cell.length_c   1.000
_cell.angle_alpha   90.00
_cell.angle_beta   90.00
_cell.angle_gamma   90.00
#
_symmetry.space_group_name_H-M   'P 1'
#
loop_
_entity.id
_entity.type
_entity.pdbx_description
1 polymer ?
#
loop_
_entity_poly.entity_id
_entity_poly.type
_entity_poly.pdbx_seq_one_letter_code
_entity_poly.pdbx_strand_id
1 'polypeptide(L)'
;MTTTPETGSHIPLKVLDHSELFKDEVYQKQFEGKGEFENGSDAAEVTRVLEWTRGWEYREKNFAREALTVNPAKACQPLGAVLAGLGFEGTLPIVHGSQGCVAYFRSHFAR
;
A
#
# COMPACT_ATOMS: atom_id res chain seq x y z
N MET A 1 -19.89 2.71 -19.48
CA MET A 1 -20.99 3.71 -19.26
C MET A 1 -20.38 5.08 -19.43
N THR A 2 -20.99 6.00 -20.18
CA THR A 2 -20.44 7.33 -20.43
C THR A 2 -20.25 8.11 -19.11
N THR A 3 -19.00 8.25 -18.67
CA THR A 3 -18.62 8.95 -17.42
C THR A 3 -18.50 10.46 -17.59
N THR A 4 -18.56 10.96 -18.83
CA THR A 4 -18.48 12.39 -19.12
C THR A 4 -19.87 12.89 -19.52
N PRO A 5 -20.54 13.72 -18.70
CA PRO A 5 -21.79 14.34 -19.11
C PRO A 5 -21.51 15.31 -20.25
N GLU A 6 -22.26 15.17 -21.34
CA GLU A 6 -22.31 16.20 -22.37
C GLU A 6 -22.88 17.49 -21.76
N THR A 7 -22.30 18.64 -22.11
CA THR A 7 -22.74 19.96 -21.62
C THR A 7 -24.24 20.15 -21.85
N GLY A 8 -25.02 20.27 -20.76
CA GLY A 8 -26.49 20.42 -20.81
C GLY A 8 -27.30 19.20 -20.37
N SER A 9 -26.65 18.09 -19.98
CA SER A 9 -27.35 16.92 -19.43
C SER A 9 -27.99 17.21 -18.07
N HIS A 10 -29.27 16.86 -17.90
CA HIS A 10 -29.96 16.86 -16.59
C HIS A 10 -29.51 15.71 -15.67
N ILE A 11 -28.65 14.80 -16.16
CA ILE A 11 -28.11 13.69 -15.39
C ILE A 11 -26.94 14.22 -14.55
N PRO A 12 -26.97 14.09 -13.21
CA PRO A 12 -25.88 14.56 -12.36
C PRO A 12 -24.58 13.81 -12.68
N LEU A 13 -23.47 14.56 -12.74
CA LEU A 13 -22.13 13.99 -12.89
C LEU A 13 -21.86 12.99 -11.77
N LYS A 14 -21.71 11.72 -12.13
CA LYS A 14 -21.25 10.68 -11.20
C LYS A 14 -19.75 10.50 -11.36
N VAL A 15 -18.99 11.12 -10.47
CA VAL A 15 -17.54 10.90 -10.38
C VAL A 15 -17.30 9.52 -9.77
N LEU A 16 -16.63 8.64 -10.52
CA LEU A 16 -16.16 7.35 -10.01
C LEU A 16 -14.78 7.54 -9.40
N ASP A 17 -14.59 7.11 -8.15
CA ASP A 17 -13.25 7.07 -7.54
C ASP A 17 -12.42 5.90 -8.10
N HIS A 18 -11.15 5.84 -7.72
CA HIS A 18 -10.20 4.83 -8.21
C HIS A 18 -10.65 3.37 -7.99
N SER A 19 -11.51 3.11 -7.01
CA SER A 19 -11.99 1.75 -6.70
C SER A 19 -13.00 1.27 -7.73
N GLU A 20 -13.80 2.19 -8.29
CA GLU A 20 -14.84 1.86 -9.28
C GLU A 20 -14.43 2.22 -10.71
N LEU A 21 -13.65 3.28 -10.90
CA LEU A 21 -13.23 3.79 -12.21
C LEU A 21 -12.49 2.72 -13.03
N PHE A 22 -11.52 2.04 -12.43
CA PHE A 22 -10.66 1.09 -13.13
C PHE A 22 -11.34 -0.24 -13.48
N LYS A 23 -12.59 -0.45 -13.02
CA LYS A 23 -13.40 -1.62 -13.42
C LYS A 23 -14.07 -1.45 -14.78
N ASP A 24 -14.12 -0.23 -15.34
CA ASP A 24 -14.70 0.01 -16.67
C ASP A 24 -13.87 -0.70 -17.76
N GLU A 25 -14.54 -1.17 -18.79
CA GLU A 25 -13.97 -1.95 -19.90
C GLU A 25 -12.81 -1.23 -20.59
N VAL A 26 -12.86 0.11 -20.66
CA VAL A 26 -11.79 0.92 -21.25
C VAL A 26 -10.47 0.72 -20.50
N TYR A 27 -10.52 0.70 -19.16
CA TYR A 27 -9.33 0.51 -18.34
C TYR A 27 -8.91 -0.96 -18.26
N GLN A 28 -9.85 -1.91 -18.29
CA GLN A 28 -9.53 -3.33 -18.35
C GLN A 28 -8.75 -3.68 -19.63
N LYS A 29 -9.20 -3.19 -20.80
CA LYS A 29 -8.46 -3.33 -22.06
C LYS A 29 -7.10 -2.64 -22.04
N GLN A 30 -7.00 -1.50 -21.36
CA GLN A 30 -5.71 -0.83 -21.16
C GLN A 30 -4.76 -1.69 -20.32
N PHE A 31 -5.23 -2.37 -19.26
CA PHE A 31 -4.41 -3.27 -18.46
C PHE A 31 -3.95 -4.49 -19.25
N GLU A 32 -4.82 -5.08 -20.07
CA GLU A 32 -4.47 -6.17 -20.98
C GLU A 32 -3.37 -5.75 -21.95
N GLY A 33 -3.54 -4.61 -22.63
CA GLY A 33 -2.53 -4.07 -23.54
C GLY A 33 -1.22 -3.71 -22.83
N LYS A 34 -1.28 -3.19 -21.59
CA LYS A 34 -0.08 -2.92 -20.79
C LYS A 34 0.65 -4.22 -20.44
N GLY A 35 -0.09 -5.29 -20.12
CA GLY A 35 0.46 -6.60 -19.75
C GLY A 35 1.41 -7.18 -20.80
N GLU A 36 1.15 -6.91 -22.09
CA GLU A 36 2.03 -7.34 -23.20
C GLU A 36 3.47 -6.78 -23.09
N PHE A 37 3.65 -5.66 -22.39
CA PHE A 37 4.94 -4.97 -22.27
C PHE A 37 5.60 -5.12 -20.89
N GLU A 38 4.95 -5.81 -19.93
CA GLU A 38 5.44 -5.95 -18.56
C GLU A 38 6.38 -7.13 -18.36
N ASN A 39 6.42 -8.09 -19.29
CA ASN A 39 7.11 -9.37 -19.12
C ASN A 39 6.69 -10.09 -17.82
N GLY A 40 5.39 -10.03 -17.51
CA GLY A 40 4.81 -10.69 -16.34
C GLY A 40 4.79 -12.22 -16.49
N SER A 41 4.89 -12.94 -15.38
CA SER A 41 4.69 -14.39 -15.35
C SER A 41 3.27 -14.76 -15.78
N ASP A 42 3.11 -15.90 -16.44
CA ASP A 42 1.79 -16.38 -16.82
C ASP A 42 0.92 -16.73 -15.60
N ALA A 43 -0.40 -16.78 -15.80
CA ALA A 43 -1.35 -16.99 -14.71
C ALA A 43 -1.20 -18.36 -14.02
N ALA A 44 -0.74 -19.39 -14.75
CA ALA A 44 -0.54 -20.71 -14.19
C ALA A 44 0.67 -20.72 -13.24
N GLU A 45 1.76 -20.06 -13.63
CA GLU A 45 2.94 -19.88 -12.78
C GLU A 45 2.64 -19.06 -11.53
N VAL A 46 1.91 -17.95 -11.67
CA VAL A 46 1.46 -17.15 -10.52
C VAL A 46 0.63 -18.00 -9.55
N THR A 47 -0.30 -18.80 -10.07
CA THR A 47 -1.14 -19.70 -9.25
C THR A 47 -0.29 -20.77 -8.58
N ARG A 48 0.67 -21.38 -9.30
CA ARG A 48 1.57 -22.40 -8.76
C ARG A 48 2.40 -21.85 -7.60
N VAL A 49 2.99 -20.67 -7.74
CA VAL A 49 3.78 -20.02 -6.69
C VAL A 49 2.89 -19.63 -5.51
N LEU A 50 1.69 -19.11 -5.74
CA LEU A 50 0.73 -18.79 -4.68
C LEU A 50 0.43 -20.01 -3.82
N GLU A 51 0.08 -21.14 -4.43
CA GLU A 51 -0.23 -22.36 -3.69
C GLU A 51 1.00 -22.91 -2.96
N TRP A 52 2.20 -22.82 -3.55
CA TRP A 52 3.43 -23.17 -2.85
C TRP A 52 3.69 -22.29 -1.61
N THR A 53 3.50 -20.97 -1.72
CA THR A 53 3.72 -20.05 -0.58
C THR A 53 2.77 -20.29 0.59
N ARG A 54 1.64 -20.97 0.35
CA ARG A 54 0.67 -21.39 1.37
C ARG A 54 0.99 -22.75 1.98
N GLY A 55 1.90 -23.51 1.39
CA GLY A 55 2.25 -24.87 1.79
C GLY A 55 3.27 -24.97 2.94
N TRP A 56 3.37 -26.17 3.51
CA TRP A 56 4.28 -26.48 4.62
C TRP A 56 5.76 -26.39 4.24
N GLU A 57 6.11 -26.80 3.01
CA GLU A 57 7.49 -26.70 2.54
C GLU A 57 7.97 -25.24 2.54
N TYR A 58 7.14 -24.31 2.07
CA TYR A 58 7.48 -22.90 2.08
C TYR A 58 7.53 -22.34 3.50
N ARG A 59 6.63 -22.77 4.38
CA ARG A 59 6.67 -22.39 5.80
C ARG A 59 8.04 -22.69 6.41
N GLU A 60 8.56 -23.90 6.24
CA GLU A 60 9.88 -24.25 6.80
C GLU A 60 10.98 -23.31 6.30
N LYS A 61 11.00 -23.00 4.99
CA LYS A 61 11.94 -22.02 4.42
C LYS A 61 11.73 -20.61 4.97
N ASN A 62 10.47 -20.21 5.15
CA ASN A 62 10.10 -18.90 5.67
C ASN A 62 10.57 -18.71 7.12
N PHE A 63 10.45 -19.75 7.95
CA PHE A 63 10.90 -19.75 9.35
C PHE A 63 12.42 -19.94 9.49
N ALA A 64 13.08 -20.54 8.50
CA ALA A 64 14.54 -20.66 8.44
C ALA A 64 15.26 -19.35 8.02
N ARG A 65 14.54 -18.23 7.86
CA ARG A 65 15.17 -16.94 7.54
C ARG A 65 15.95 -16.41 8.74
N GLU A 66 17.19 -16.00 8.49
CA GLU A 66 18.06 -15.44 9.55
C GLU A 66 18.28 -13.92 9.43
N ALA A 67 18.09 -13.34 8.25
CA ALA A 67 18.41 -11.92 7.99
C ALA A 67 17.22 -11.09 7.46
N LEU A 68 16.47 -11.64 6.49
CA LEU A 68 15.37 -10.91 5.87
C LEU A 68 14.16 -10.86 6.81
N THR A 69 13.68 -9.65 7.11
CA THR A 69 12.41 -9.41 7.80
C THR A 69 11.37 -8.90 6.81
N VAL A 70 10.14 -9.43 6.85
CA VAL A 70 9.02 -9.03 6.00
C VAL A 70 7.82 -8.72 6.89
N ASN A 71 7.14 -7.60 6.65
CA ASN A 71 5.97 -7.13 7.41
C ASN A 71 6.18 -7.14 8.94
N PRO A 72 7.20 -6.45 9.46
CA PRO A 72 7.45 -6.43 10.90
C PRO A 72 6.31 -5.75 11.66
N ALA A 73 5.83 -6.41 12.72
CA ALA A 73 4.84 -5.84 13.66
C ALA A 73 5.53 -5.02 14.77
N LYS A 74 6.40 -4.07 14.39
CA LYS A 74 7.09 -3.16 15.31
C LYS A 74 7.46 -1.85 14.63
N ALA A 75 7.59 -0.79 15.42
CA ALA A 75 8.17 0.49 15.01
C ALA A 75 9.54 0.73 15.68
N CYS A 76 10.22 1.81 15.33
CA CYS A 76 11.51 2.17 15.90
C CYS A 76 11.38 3.07 17.13
N GLN A 77 12.43 3.11 17.96
CA GLN A 77 12.43 3.74 19.28
C GLN A 77 11.93 5.19 19.33
N PRO A 78 12.31 6.10 18.40
CA PRO A 78 11.92 7.50 18.53
C PRO A 78 10.42 7.75 18.37
N LEU A 79 9.67 6.84 17.73
CA LEU A 79 8.21 6.93 17.69
C LEU A 79 7.62 6.88 19.10
N GLY A 80 8.12 5.96 19.94
CA GLY A 80 7.70 5.85 21.34
C GLY A 80 8.15 7.04 22.20
N ALA A 81 9.35 7.57 21.95
CA ALA A 81 9.84 8.77 22.64
C ALA A 81 8.99 10.01 22.34
N VAL A 82 8.55 10.17 21.10
CA VAL A 82 7.61 11.24 20.69
C VAL A 82 6.28 11.08 21.44
N LEU A 83 5.71 9.87 21.47
CA LEU A 83 4.45 9.61 22.19
C LEU A 83 4.57 9.92 23.68
N ALA A 84 5.65 9.50 24.33
CA ALA A 84 5.89 9.78 25.73
C ALA A 84 6.03 11.29 26.00
N GLY A 85 6.75 12.02 25.14
CA GLY A 85 6.93 13.47 25.26
C GLY A 85 5.63 14.26 25.10
N LEU A 86 4.72 13.81 24.22
CA LEU A 86 3.39 14.40 24.06
C LEU A 86 2.50 14.24 25.31
N GLY A 87 2.86 13.33 26.22
CA GLY A 87 2.13 13.12 27.47
C GLY A 87 2.39 14.15 28.56
N PHE A 88 3.34 15.09 28.37
CA PHE A 88 3.67 16.13 29.34
C PHE A 88 3.12 17.50 28.91
N GLU A 89 2.56 18.24 29.87
CA GLU A 89 2.01 19.58 29.63
C GLU A 89 3.09 20.53 29.10
N GLY A 90 2.73 21.35 28.10
CA GLY A 90 3.62 22.35 27.51
C GLY A 90 4.86 21.79 26.81
N THR A 91 4.89 20.49 26.49
CA THR A 91 6.07 19.82 25.93
C THR A 91 6.01 19.67 24.42
N LEU A 92 7.08 20.07 23.74
CA LEU A 92 7.30 19.84 22.31
C LEU A 92 8.40 18.77 22.12
N PRO A 93 8.09 17.57 21.61
CA PRO A 93 9.11 16.56 21.34
C PRO A 93 10.08 17.01 20.23
N ILE A 94 11.36 17.17 20.57
CA ILE A 94 12.45 17.44 19.63
C ILE A 94 13.29 16.18 19.47
N VAL A 95 13.34 15.65 18.25
CA VAL A 95 14.17 14.47 17.92
C VAL A 95 15.43 14.95 17.19
N HIS A 96 16.57 14.92 17.88
CA HIS A 96 17.86 15.22 17.25
C HIS A 96 18.20 14.17 16.18
N GLY A 97 18.58 14.61 14.98
CA GLY A 97 18.95 13.74 13.87
C GLY A 97 18.27 14.16 12.56
N SER A 98 18.05 13.19 11.67
CA SER A 98 17.49 13.44 10.34
C SER A 98 16.01 13.81 10.40
N GLN A 99 15.65 14.94 9.79
CA GLN A 99 14.27 15.45 9.76
C GLN A 99 13.23 14.47 9.17
N GLY A 100 13.66 13.56 8.28
CA GLY A 100 12.78 12.55 7.68
C GLY A 100 12.14 11.62 8.72
N CYS A 101 12.83 11.34 9.83
CA CYS A 101 12.28 10.56 10.93
C CYS A 101 11.04 11.24 11.53
N VAL A 102 11.14 12.55 11.81
CA VAL A 102 10.04 13.34 12.40
C VAL A 102 8.83 13.43 11.45
N ALA A 103 9.06 13.52 10.14
CA ALA A 103 7.97 13.48 9.16
C ALA A 103 7.20 12.14 9.22
N TYR A 104 7.90 11.00 9.34
CA TYR A 104 7.26 9.70 9.49
C TYR A 104 6.52 9.54 10.82
N PHE A 105 7.11 9.96 11.94
CA PHE A 105 6.46 9.79 13.25
C PHE A 105 5.16 10.60 13.35
N ARG A 106 5.18 11.85 12.90
CA ARG A 106 3.98 12.70 12.85
C ARG A 106 2.91 12.11 11.96
N SER A 107 3.29 11.65 10.77
CA SER A 107 2.34 11.02 9.84
C SER A 107 1.78 9.71 10.38
N HIS A 108 2.57 8.93 11.13
CA HIS A 108 2.13 7.66 11.70
C HIS A 108 1.08 7.85 12.80
N PHE A 109 1.23 8.85 13.66
CA PHE A 109 0.22 9.16 14.69
C PHE A 109 -1.01 9.91 14.17
N ALA A 110 -0.91 10.59 13.03
CA ALA A 110 -2.01 11.37 12.47
C ALA A 110 -2.98 10.54 11.60
N ARG A 111 -2.63 9.30 11.26
CA ARG A 111 -3.46 8.37 10.49
C ARG A 111 -4.27 7.49 11.42
#